data_AF-A0A953Z8W0-F1
#
_entry.id   AF-A0A953Z8W0-F1
#
_cell.length_a   1.000
_cell.length_b   1.000
_cell.length_c   1.000
_cell.angle_alpha   90.00
_cell.angle_beta   90.00
_cell.angle_gamma   90.00
#
_symmetry.space_group_name_H-M   'P 1'
#
loop_
_entity.id
_entity.type
_entity.pdbx_description
1 polymer ?
#
loop_
_entity_poly.entity_id
_entity_poly.type
_entity_poly.pdbx_seq_one_letter_code
_entity_poly.pdbx_strand_id
1 'polypeptide(L)'
;MLWARIAELPLRVDEISLAPLDLLTSSGWTRRSTVVRIRGDGLEGRGEDVCYEADDQRAFRRVRDLSALVGGGTFVAFLERLDGIDPFPKPPSRQENRSYRRWAFESAALDLALRQSERSLAQLLERDVARVEFVASLGLGSPATTAPLEAWLARVPSLRFKIDFAEDWNEGTIRDLARLGSRIAVVDFKAHYHGSF
;
A
#
# COMPACT_ATOMS: atom_id res chain seq x y z
N MET A 1 -5.83 -25.07 -2.85
CA MET A 1 -5.02 -24.00 -2.23
C MET A 1 -5.54 -22.65 -2.70
N LEU A 2 -5.59 -21.60 -1.85
CA LEU A 2 -6.16 -20.27 -2.19
C LEU A 2 -5.50 -19.65 -3.43
N TRP A 3 -4.18 -19.81 -3.56
CA TRP A 3 -3.42 -19.31 -4.70
C TRP A 3 -3.90 -19.85 -6.05
N ALA A 4 -4.18 -21.14 -6.17
CA ALA A 4 -4.62 -21.75 -7.44
C ALA A 4 -5.89 -21.10 -8.00
N ARG A 5 -6.79 -20.62 -7.13
CA ARG A 5 -8.02 -19.92 -7.54
C ARG A 5 -7.74 -18.56 -8.16
N ILE A 6 -6.68 -17.88 -7.69
CA ILE A 6 -6.25 -16.59 -8.23
C ILE A 6 -5.41 -16.80 -9.49
N ALA A 7 -4.46 -17.73 -9.44
CA ALA A 7 -3.54 -18.04 -10.53
C ALA A 7 -4.25 -18.32 -11.86
N GLU A 8 -5.36 -19.08 -11.81
CA GLU A 8 -6.13 -19.50 -12.98
C GLU A 8 -7.19 -18.49 -13.43
N LEU A 9 -7.28 -17.30 -12.82
CA LEU A 9 -8.23 -16.29 -13.28
C LEU A 9 -7.95 -15.91 -14.74
N PRO A 10 -8.95 -15.92 -15.63
CA PRO A 10 -8.78 -15.42 -16.97
C PRO A 10 -8.46 -13.93 -16.92
N LEU A 11 -7.50 -13.51 -17.75
CA LEU A 11 -7.07 -12.13 -17.84
C LEU A 11 -6.76 -11.79 -19.29
N ARG A 12 -7.46 -10.77 -19.79
CA ARG A 12 -7.17 -10.10 -21.06
C ARG A 12 -6.60 -8.72 -20.77
N VAL A 13 -5.41 -8.44 -21.30
CA VAL A 13 -4.77 -7.11 -21.26
C VAL A 13 -4.65 -6.59 -22.67
N ASP A 14 -5.24 -5.44 -22.93
CA ASP A 14 -5.16 -4.73 -24.21
C ASP A 14 -4.22 -3.51 -24.12
N GLU A 15 -4.17 -2.84 -22.97
CA GLU A 15 -3.38 -1.62 -22.79
C GLU A 15 -2.91 -1.46 -21.33
N ILE A 16 -1.73 -0.87 -21.15
CA ILE A 16 -1.23 -0.44 -19.86
C ILE A 16 -0.84 1.04 -19.92
N SER A 17 -1.29 1.82 -18.95
CA SER A 17 -0.92 3.23 -18.81
C SER A 17 -0.53 3.57 -17.38
N LEU A 18 0.30 4.60 -17.23
CA LEU A 18 0.83 5.07 -15.96
C LEU A 18 0.30 6.48 -15.69
N ALA A 19 -0.52 6.62 -14.64
CA ALA A 19 -1.14 7.89 -14.28
C ALA A 19 -0.52 8.49 -13.01
N PRO A 20 -0.18 9.78 -12.98
CA PRO A 20 0.32 10.43 -11.77
C PRO A 20 -0.77 10.56 -10.71
N LEU A 21 -0.39 10.39 -9.44
CA LEU A 21 -1.20 10.75 -8.28
C LEU A 21 -0.33 11.53 -7.30
N ASP A 22 -0.71 12.77 -7.02
CA ASP A 22 0.05 13.69 -6.18
C ASP A 22 -0.86 14.22 -5.05
N LEU A 23 -0.38 14.17 -3.81
CA LEU A 23 -1.09 14.60 -2.60
C LEU A 23 -0.21 15.52 -1.76
N LEU A 24 -0.65 16.76 -1.51
CA LEU A 24 -0.01 17.64 -0.53
C LEU A 24 -0.33 17.15 0.88
N THR A 25 0.68 16.69 1.61
CA THR A 25 0.54 16.18 2.98
C THR A 25 0.40 17.32 3.98
N SER A 26 -0.22 17.04 5.13
CA SER A 26 -0.30 17.98 6.26
C SER A 26 1.07 18.39 6.81
N SER A 27 2.10 17.56 6.57
CA SER A 27 3.50 17.81 6.91
C SER A 27 4.25 18.67 5.88
N GLY A 28 3.57 19.25 4.88
CA GLY A 28 4.13 20.25 3.98
C GLY A 28 4.92 19.71 2.77
N TRP A 29 4.99 18.39 2.57
CA TRP A 29 5.60 17.78 1.39
C TRP A 29 4.56 17.12 0.48
N THR A 30 4.85 17.01 -0.82
CA THR A 30 3.98 16.33 -1.79
C THR A 30 4.32 14.84 -1.89
N ARG A 31 3.40 13.97 -1.45
CA ARG A 31 3.45 12.54 -1.74
C ARG A 31 3.12 12.32 -3.21
N ARG A 32 4.04 11.70 -3.94
CA ARG A 32 3.85 11.29 -5.33
C ARG A 32 3.79 9.78 -5.40
N SER A 33 2.80 9.26 -6.10
CA SER A 33 2.66 7.85 -6.46
C SER A 33 2.23 7.72 -7.91
N THR A 34 2.31 6.52 -8.47
CA THR A 34 1.91 6.26 -9.85
C THR A 34 0.88 5.15 -9.86
N VAL A 35 -0.29 5.45 -10.42
CA VAL A 35 -1.34 4.47 -10.62
C VAL A 35 -1.04 3.72 -11.91
N VAL A 36 -0.83 2.41 -11.79
CA VAL A 36 -0.79 1.48 -12.92
C VAL A 36 -2.23 1.17 -13.30
N ARG A 37 -2.60 1.48 -14.54
CA ARG A 37 -3.91 1.16 -15.11
C ARG A 37 -3.73 0.11 -16.18
N ILE A 38 -4.42 -1.01 -16.02
CA ILE A 38 -4.43 -2.10 -16.99
C ILE A 38 -5.85 -2.18 -17.54
N ARG A 39 -6.00 -2.06 -18.85
CA ARG A 39 -7.28 -2.14 -19.55
C ARG A 39 -7.36 -3.41 -20.37
N GLY A 40 -8.54 -4.01 -20.43
CA GLY A 40 -8.82 -5.13 -21.31
C GLY A 40 -10.28 -5.53 -21.29
N ASP A 41 -10.82 -5.94 -22.44
CA ASP A 41 -12.25 -6.27 -22.61
C ASP A 41 -13.19 -5.14 -22.16
N GLY A 42 -12.79 -3.88 -22.40
CA GLY A 42 -13.57 -2.69 -22.01
C GLY A 42 -13.56 -2.36 -20.50
N LEU A 43 -12.90 -3.18 -19.68
CA LEU A 43 -12.75 -2.97 -18.23
C LEU A 43 -11.35 -2.41 -17.89
N GLU A 44 -11.22 -1.87 -16.68
CA GLU A 44 -9.96 -1.32 -16.17
C GLU A 44 -9.72 -1.80 -14.74
N GLY A 45 -8.53 -2.35 -14.49
CA GLY A 45 -7.98 -2.64 -13.17
C GLY A 45 -6.92 -1.62 -12.76
N ARG A 46 -6.79 -1.37 -11.46
CA ARG A 46 -5.89 -0.35 -10.90
C ARG A 46 -5.02 -0.87 -9.76
N GLY A 47 -3.77 -0.45 -9.78
CA GLY A 47 -2.81 -0.65 -8.69
C GLY A 47 -1.95 0.60 -8.50
N GLU A 48 -1.29 0.72 -7.36
CA GLU A 48 -0.53 1.93 -7.01
C GLU A 48 0.91 1.58 -6.65
N ASP A 49 1.86 2.22 -7.33
CA ASP A 49 3.26 2.22 -6.91
C ASP A 49 3.45 3.21 -5.77
N VAL A 50 3.68 2.66 -4.57
CA VAL A 50 3.84 3.41 -3.33
C VAL A 50 5.29 3.80 -3.01
N CYS A 51 6.26 3.61 -3.93
CA CYS A 51 7.63 4.12 -3.74
C CYS A 51 7.61 5.60 -3.29
N TYR A 52 8.42 5.95 -2.29
CA TYR A 52 8.37 7.28 -1.67
C TYR A 52 9.16 8.33 -2.45
N GLU A 53 10.21 7.91 -3.16
CA GLU A 53 11.12 8.82 -3.85
C GLU A 53 10.47 9.46 -5.08
N ALA A 54 10.27 10.77 -5.03
CA ALA A 54 9.62 11.53 -6.10
C ALA A 54 10.34 11.42 -7.46
N ASP A 55 11.66 11.31 -7.46
CA ASP A 55 12.44 11.09 -8.69
C ASP A 55 12.23 9.71 -9.31
N ASP A 56 12.08 8.68 -8.47
CA ASP A 56 11.81 7.32 -8.94
C ASP A 56 10.40 7.24 -9.54
N GLN A 57 9.43 7.94 -8.95
CA GLN A 57 8.08 8.09 -9.51
C GLN A 57 8.08 8.82 -10.86
N ARG A 58 8.85 9.93 -10.98
CA ARG A 58 8.99 10.65 -12.26
C ARG A 58 9.66 9.79 -13.33
N ALA A 59 10.66 9.00 -12.96
CA ALA A 59 11.32 8.08 -13.88
C ALA A 59 10.34 6.99 -14.34
N PHE A 60 9.58 6.39 -13.42
CA PHE A 60 8.62 5.35 -13.75
C PHE A 60 7.54 5.85 -14.73
N ARG A 61 6.98 7.04 -14.54
CA ARG A 61 6.00 7.66 -15.46
C ARG A 61 6.53 7.89 -16.89
N ARG A 62 7.85 7.78 -17.11
CA ARG A 62 8.49 7.90 -18.43
C ARG A 62 8.72 6.56 -19.12
N VAL A 63 8.47 5.43 -18.46
CA VAL A 63 8.46 4.12 -19.12
C VAL A 63 7.44 4.15 -20.27
N ARG A 64 7.82 3.60 -21.42
CA ARG A 64 7.01 3.60 -22.65
C ARG A 64 6.70 2.20 -23.15
N ASP A 65 7.66 1.30 -23.04
CA ASP A 65 7.46 -0.07 -23.48
C ASP A 65 7.03 -0.96 -22.31
N LEU A 66 5.74 -1.27 -22.30
CA LEU A 66 5.11 -2.30 -21.45
C LEU A 66 4.38 -3.32 -22.34
N SER A 67 4.72 -3.38 -23.63
CA SER A 67 4.02 -4.20 -24.62
C SER A 67 4.13 -5.70 -24.32
N ALA A 68 5.22 -6.12 -23.67
CA ALA A 68 5.41 -7.50 -23.21
C ALA A 68 4.34 -7.98 -22.21
N LEU A 69 3.59 -7.08 -21.58
CA LEU A 69 2.52 -7.44 -20.65
C LEU A 69 1.14 -7.55 -21.32
N VAL A 70 0.99 -7.06 -22.55
CA VAL A 70 -0.25 -7.11 -23.34
C VAL A 70 -0.48 -8.54 -23.84
N GLY A 71 -1.74 -8.99 -23.81
CA GLY A 71 -2.13 -10.33 -24.24
C GLY A 71 -3.21 -10.96 -23.38
N GLY A 72 -3.62 -12.17 -23.77
CA GLY A 72 -4.56 -12.99 -23.00
C GLY A 72 -3.86 -14.11 -22.22
N GLY A 73 -4.60 -14.76 -21.34
CA GLY A 73 -4.16 -15.95 -20.62
C GLY A 73 -4.77 -16.00 -19.23
N THR A 74 -4.00 -16.55 -18.29
CA THR A 74 -4.34 -16.56 -16.87
C THR A 74 -3.58 -15.47 -16.11
N PHE A 75 -4.01 -15.18 -14.88
CA PHE A 75 -3.30 -14.27 -13.99
C PHE A 75 -1.85 -14.72 -13.76
N VAL A 76 -1.59 -16.03 -13.58
CA VAL A 76 -0.21 -16.53 -13.43
C VAL A 76 0.62 -16.32 -14.69
N ALA A 77 0.05 -16.50 -15.89
CA ALA A 77 0.75 -16.21 -17.13
C ALA A 77 1.11 -14.71 -17.27
N PHE A 78 0.31 -13.81 -16.71
CA PHE A 78 0.67 -12.39 -16.60
C PHE A 78 1.85 -12.17 -15.65
N LEU A 79 1.88 -12.85 -14.50
CA LEU A 79 3.02 -12.78 -13.58
C LEU A 79 4.32 -13.28 -14.21
N GLU A 80 4.26 -14.36 -14.98
CA GLU A 80 5.41 -14.88 -15.72
C GLU A 80 5.94 -13.87 -16.76
N ARG A 81 5.04 -13.15 -17.46
CA ARG A 81 5.44 -12.04 -18.34
C ARG A 81 6.06 -10.88 -17.55
N LEU A 82 5.51 -10.59 -16.37
CA LEU A 82 6.04 -9.57 -15.47
C LEU A 82 7.43 -9.93 -14.91
N ASP A 83 7.71 -11.21 -14.67
CA ASP A 83 9.04 -11.71 -14.29
C ASP A 83 10.11 -11.46 -15.36
N GLY A 84 9.69 -11.42 -16.63
CA GLY A 84 10.57 -11.21 -17.78
C GLY A 84 10.95 -9.73 -18.02
N ILE A 85 10.42 -8.78 -17.26
CA ILE A 85 10.68 -7.35 -17.45
C ILE A 85 11.22 -6.67 -16.19
N ASP A 86 12.10 -5.68 -16.37
CA ASP A 86 12.44 -4.75 -15.29
C ASP A 86 11.73 -3.40 -15.54
N PRO A 87 10.66 -3.06 -14.81
CA PRO A 87 9.93 -1.80 -14.97
C PRO A 87 10.67 -0.60 -14.36
N PHE A 88 11.95 -0.75 -14.01
CA PHE A 88 12.81 0.31 -13.49
C PHE A 88 13.76 0.85 -14.56
N PRO A 89 13.60 2.13 -14.98
CA PRO A 89 14.53 2.77 -15.92
C PRO A 89 15.97 2.92 -15.41
N LYS A 90 16.14 2.89 -14.09
CA LYS A 90 17.41 2.95 -13.36
C LYS A 90 17.26 2.09 -12.10
N PRO A 91 18.35 1.58 -11.51
CA PRO A 91 18.28 0.88 -10.23
C PRO A 91 17.48 1.70 -9.20
N PRO A 92 16.59 1.06 -8.43
CA PRO A 92 15.82 1.76 -7.42
C PRO A 92 16.73 2.31 -6.32
N SER A 93 16.32 3.44 -5.74
CA SER A 93 17.01 4.03 -4.59
C SER A 93 17.02 3.13 -3.34
N ARG A 94 16.04 2.24 -3.21
CA ARG A 94 15.94 1.24 -2.14
C ARG A 94 15.52 -0.11 -2.70
N GLN A 95 15.99 -1.20 -2.10
CA GLN A 95 15.72 -2.54 -2.63
C GLN A 95 14.22 -2.90 -2.54
N GLU A 96 13.53 -2.47 -1.48
CA GLU A 96 12.09 -2.69 -1.27
C GLU A 96 11.21 -2.04 -2.33
N ASN A 97 11.69 -1.00 -3.02
CA ASN A 97 10.94 -0.33 -4.08
C ASN A 97 10.62 -1.31 -5.22
N ARG A 98 11.46 -2.33 -5.47
CA ARG A 98 11.17 -3.38 -6.46
C ARG A 98 9.85 -4.08 -6.16
N SER A 99 9.61 -4.42 -4.90
CA SER A 99 8.37 -5.04 -4.46
C SER A 99 7.17 -4.10 -4.64
N TYR A 100 7.29 -2.83 -4.24
CA TYR A 100 6.19 -1.85 -4.40
C TYR A 100 5.77 -1.67 -5.85
N ARG A 101 6.74 -1.50 -6.75
CA ARG A 101 6.50 -1.38 -8.19
C ARG A 101 5.84 -2.64 -8.74
N ARG A 102 6.34 -3.81 -8.37
CA ARG A 102 5.77 -5.09 -8.80
C ARG A 102 4.33 -5.24 -8.32
N TRP A 103 4.06 -5.01 -7.04
CA TRP A 103 2.71 -5.07 -6.46
C TRP A 103 1.74 -4.10 -7.11
N ALA A 104 2.19 -2.96 -7.63
CA ALA A 104 1.35 -2.06 -8.42
C ALA A 104 0.83 -2.72 -9.71
N PHE A 105 1.67 -3.47 -10.42
CA PHE A 105 1.22 -4.23 -11.60
C PHE A 105 0.35 -5.43 -11.21
N GLU A 106 0.76 -6.20 -10.19
CA GLU A 106 0.03 -7.39 -9.75
C GLU A 106 -1.38 -7.04 -9.23
N SER A 107 -1.51 -5.97 -8.45
CA SER A 107 -2.80 -5.49 -7.97
C SER A 107 -3.69 -4.95 -9.09
N ALA A 108 -3.12 -4.21 -10.06
CA ALA A 108 -3.87 -3.74 -11.22
C ALA A 108 -4.38 -4.91 -12.08
N ALA A 109 -3.55 -5.93 -12.30
CA ALA A 109 -3.92 -7.11 -13.07
C ALA A 109 -4.96 -7.96 -12.33
N LEU A 110 -4.84 -8.09 -11.00
CA LEU A 110 -5.81 -8.83 -10.20
C LEU A 110 -7.16 -8.10 -10.16
N ASP A 111 -7.17 -6.78 -9.98
CA ASP A 111 -8.38 -5.97 -10.06
C ASP A 111 -9.06 -6.13 -11.42
N LEU A 112 -8.30 -6.12 -12.53
CA LEU A 112 -8.85 -6.35 -13.86
C LEU A 112 -9.41 -7.77 -14.01
N ALA A 113 -8.67 -8.80 -13.62
CA ALA A 113 -9.08 -10.20 -13.74
C ALA A 113 -10.36 -10.50 -12.94
N LEU A 114 -10.46 -9.95 -11.73
CA LEU A 114 -11.65 -10.05 -10.89
C LEU A 114 -12.87 -9.37 -11.55
N ARG A 115 -12.68 -8.19 -12.16
CA ARG A 115 -13.73 -7.48 -12.89
C ARG A 115 -14.18 -8.24 -14.14
N GLN A 116 -13.24 -8.74 -14.95
CA GLN A 116 -13.54 -9.54 -16.15
C GLN A 116 -14.27 -10.83 -15.80
N SER A 117 -14.01 -11.39 -14.62
CA SER A 117 -14.68 -12.57 -14.11
C SER A 117 -15.97 -12.26 -13.33
N GLU A 118 -16.35 -10.99 -13.18
CA GLU A 118 -17.50 -10.53 -12.38
C GLU A 118 -17.52 -11.07 -10.94
N ARG A 119 -16.35 -11.22 -10.31
CA ARG A 119 -16.20 -11.76 -8.96
C ARG A 119 -15.41 -10.83 -8.06
N SER A 120 -15.84 -10.69 -6.82
CA SER A 120 -14.98 -10.17 -5.75
C SER A 120 -13.94 -11.21 -5.34
N LEU A 121 -12.84 -10.74 -4.75
CA LEU A 121 -11.81 -11.63 -4.19
C LEU A 121 -12.39 -12.59 -3.13
N ALA A 122 -13.33 -12.13 -2.31
CA ALA A 122 -14.00 -12.95 -1.30
C ALA A 122 -14.82 -14.10 -1.92
N GLN A 123 -15.59 -13.80 -2.98
CA GLN A 123 -16.34 -14.82 -3.73
C GLN A 123 -15.42 -15.81 -4.43
N LEU A 124 -14.29 -15.35 -4.98
CA LEU A 124 -13.31 -16.21 -5.62
C LEU A 124 -12.68 -17.19 -4.63
N LEU A 125 -12.31 -16.69 -3.45
CA LEU A 125 -11.64 -17.44 -2.40
C LEU A 125 -12.58 -18.26 -1.53
N GLU A 126 -13.90 -18.13 -1.73
CA GLU A 126 -14.94 -18.74 -0.90
C GLU A 126 -14.73 -18.39 0.58
N ARG A 127 -14.63 -17.08 0.86
CA ARG A 127 -14.39 -16.54 2.20
C ARG A 127 -15.46 -15.54 2.59
N ASP A 128 -15.97 -15.69 3.80
CA ASP A 128 -16.78 -14.67 4.42
C ASP A 128 -15.91 -13.46 4.78
N VAL A 129 -16.42 -12.28 4.47
CA VAL A 129 -15.78 -11.03 4.87
C VAL A 129 -16.10 -10.73 6.33
N ALA A 130 -15.06 -10.52 7.13
CA ALA A 130 -15.21 -10.05 8.50
C ALA A 130 -14.94 -8.55 8.57
N ARG A 131 -15.53 -7.89 9.56
CA ARG A 131 -15.24 -6.50 9.87
C ARG A 131 -13.77 -6.36 10.27
N VAL A 132 -13.07 -5.41 9.65
CA VAL A 132 -11.73 -4.99 10.06
C VAL A 132 -11.86 -3.71 10.88
N GLU A 133 -11.19 -3.67 12.04
CA GLU A 133 -11.10 -2.46 12.86
C GLU A 133 -9.81 -1.70 12.53
N PHE A 134 -9.95 -0.41 12.24
CA PHE A 134 -8.83 0.48 11.96
C PHE A 134 -8.53 1.35 13.18
N VAL A 135 -7.24 1.68 13.34
CA VAL A 135 -6.75 2.63 14.34
C VAL A 135 -6.03 3.78 13.63
N ALA A 136 -6.05 4.96 14.21
CA ALA A 136 -5.27 6.09 13.69
C ALA A 136 -3.80 5.93 14.08
N SER A 137 -2.91 5.98 13.09
CA SER A 137 -1.47 5.98 13.30
C SER A 137 -0.94 7.41 13.32
N LEU A 138 -0.29 7.82 14.41
CA LEU A 138 0.40 9.11 14.48
C LEU A 138 1.55 9.11 15.48
N GLY A 139 2.50 10.03 15.29
CA GLY A 139 3.51 10.37 16.29
C GLY A 139 2.99 11.39 17.31
N LEU A 140 3.69 11.50 18.44
CA LEU A 140 3.33 12.39 19.56
C LEU A 140 3.97 13.79 19.49
N GLY A 141 4.69 14.07 18.40
CA GLY A 141 5.50 15.27 18.24
C GLY A 141 6.88 15.16 18.90
N SER A 142 7.63 16.27 18.86
CA SER A 142 8.89 16.43 19.59
C SER A 142 8.90 17.85 20.20
N PRO A 143 8.74 18.00 21.53
CA PRO A 143 8.67 16.94 22.53
C PRO A 143 7.37 16.11 22.44
N ALA A 144 7.44 14.82 22.81
CA ALA A 144 6.29 13.91 22.82
C ALA A 144 5.22 14.30 23.86
N THR A 145 3.97 14.48 23.41
CA THR A 145 2.80 14.79 24.27
C THR A 145 1.52 14.08 23.80
N THR A 146 0.49 14.03 24.66
CA THR A 146 -0.84 13.47 24.31
C THR A 146 -1.71 14.42 23.50
N ALA A 147 -1.30 15.68 23.30
CA ALA A 147 -2.11 16.72 22.65
C ALA A 147 -2.63 16.32 21.25
N PRO A 148 -1.83 15.67 20.37
CA PRO A 148 -2.34 15.18 19.08
C PRO A 148 -3.48 14.16 19.23
N LEU A 149 -3.42 13.29 20.24
CA LEU A 149 -4.43 12.27 20.52
C LEU A 149 -5.72 12.91 21.03
N GLU A 150 -5.60 13.84 21.97
CA GLU A 150 -6.73 14.60 22.54
C GLU A 150 -7.46 15.41 21.46
N ALA A 151 -6.70 16.06 20.56
CA ALA A 151 -7.27 16.80 19.43
C ALA A 151 -8.07 15.90 18.47
N TRP A 152 -7.70 14.62 18.34
CA TRP A 152 -8.47 13.65 17.58
C TRP A 152 -9.67 13.11 18.37
N LEU A 153 -9.50 12.80 19.66
CA LEU A 153 -10.58 12.32 20.52
C LEU A 153 -11.70 13.35 20.69
N ALA A 154 -11.37 14.65 20.68
CA ALA A 154 -12.36 15.72 20.68
C ALA A 154 -13.28 15.71 19.45
N ARG A 155 -12.79 15.16 18.31
CA ARG A 155 -13.55 15.06 17.05
C ARG A 155 -14.19 13.68 16.87
N VAL A 156 -13.48 12.64 17.28
CA VAL A 156 -13.90 11.24 17.14
C VAL A 156 -13.66 10.52 18.48
N PRO A 157 -14.62 10.60 19.42
CA PRO A 157 -14.42 10.07 20.78
C PRO A 157 -14.20 8.56 20.86
N SER A 158 -14.61 7.80 19.83
CA SER A 158 -14.42 6.35 19.74
C SER A 158 -13.06 5.94 19.17
N LEU A 159 -12.25 6.89 18.69
CA LEU A 159 -11.01 6.58 17.99
C LEU A 159 -10.01 5.86 18.90
N ARG A 160 -9.31 4.89 18.31
CA ARG A 160 -8.19 4.19 18.92
C ARG A 160 -6.93 4.46 18.12
N PHE A 161 -5.80 4.35 18.79
CA PHE A 161 -4.53 4.81 18.26
C PHE A 161 -3.50 3.71 18.23
N LYS A 162 -2.72 3.75 17.16
CA LYS A 162 -1.38 3.21 17.14
C LYS A 162 -0.43 4.41 17.22
N ILE A 163 0.50 4.39 18.16
CA ILE A 163 1.44 5.51 18.38
C ILE A 163 2.86 5.08 18.08
N ASP A 164 3.63 6.00 17.49
CA ASP A 164 5.06 5.81 17.24
C ASP A 164 5.83 6.11 18.52
N PHE A 165 6.63 5.14 18.98
CA PHE A 165 7.60 5.40 20.04
C PHE A 165 8.62 6.45 19.57
N ALA A 166 9.02 7.33 20.48
CA ALA A 166 10.11 8.27 20.29
C ALA A 166 11.01 8.26 21.53
N GLU A 167 12.30 8.50 21.34
CA GLU A 167 13.31 8.39 22.41
C GLU A 167 13.15 9.43 23.53
N ASP A 168 12.41 10.52 23.27
CA ASP A 168 12.16 11.61 24.22
C ASP A 168 10.99 11.33 25.18
N TRP A 169 10.39 10.14 25.12
CA TRP A 169 9.38 9.72 26.08
C TRP A 169 9.96 9.63 27.49
N ASN A 170 9.29 10.26 28.45
CA ASN A 170 9.65 10.21 29.86
C ASN A 170 8.51 9.61 30.71
N GLU A 171 8.74 9.43 32.01
CA GLU A 171 7.74 8.91 32.95
C GLU A 171 6.44 9.74 32.97
N GLY A 172 6.51 11.04 32.70
CA GLY A 172 5.34 11.91 32.53
C GLY A 172 4.51 11.50 31.31
N THR A 173 5.15 11.43 30.14
CA THR A 173 4.51 10.99 28.89
C THR A 173 3.90 9.60 29.02
N ILE A 174 4.61 8.65 29.66
CA ILE A 174 4.10 7.30 29.90
C ILE A 174 2.87 7.32 30.81
N ARG A 175 2.88 8.11 31.90
CA ARG A 175 1.72 8.27 32.78
C ARG A 175 0.52 8.89 32.04
N ASP A 176 0.75 9.88 31.19
CA ASP A 176 -0.32 10.52 30.43
C ASP A 176 -0.92 9.58 29.38
N LEU A 177 -0.09 8.80 28.67
CA LEU A 177 -0.55 7.75 27.77
C LEU A 177 -1.32 6.66 28.51
N ALA A 178 -0.87 6.25 29.70
CA ALA A 178 -1.55 5.25 30.52
C ALA A 178 -2.97 5.70 30.93
N ARG A 179 -3.19 7.00 31.14
CA ARG A 179 -4.53 7.56 31.42
C ARG A 179 -5.50 7.42 30.26
N LEU A 180 -5.01 7.34 29.02
CA LEU A 180 -5.84 7.09 27.83
C LEU A 180 -6.28 5.62 27.71
N GLY A 181 -5.63 4.71 28.45
CA GLY A 181 -6.03 3.31 28.58
C GLY A 181 -6.21 2.60 27.24
N SER A 182 -7.36 1.94 27.06
CA SER A 182 -7.68 1.12 25.88
C SER A 182 -7.81 1.90 24.56
N ARG A 183 -7.73 3.24 24.61
CA ARG A 183 -7.61 4.09 23.43
C ARG A 183 -6.27 3.88 22.72
N ILE A 184 -5.21 3.50 23.44
CA ILE A 184 -3.94 3.09 22.83
C ILE A 184 -4.02 1.59 22.53
N ALA A 185 -4.14 1.25 21.26
CA ALA A 185 -4.21 -0.15 20.82
C ALA A 185 -2.81 -0.75 20.61
N VAL A 186 -1.86 0.05 20.12
CA VAL A 186 -0.51 -0.40 19.77
C VAL A 186 0.50 0.72 20.04
N VAL A 187 1.64 0.35 20.61
CA VAL A 187 2.86 1.18 20.60
C VAL A 187 3.83 0.54 19.61
N ASP A 188 4.20 1.26 18.56
CA ASP A 188 5.12 0.79 17.52
C ASP A 188 6.52 1.33 17.77
N PHE A 189 7.42 0.40 18.09
CA PHE A 189 8.81 0.69 18.39
C PHE A 189 9.67 0.88 17.15
N LYS A 190 9.14 0.81 15.91
CA LYS A 190 9.88 1.16 14.68
C LYS A 190 11.25 0.48 14.55
N ALA A 191 11.35 -0.79 14.94
CA ALA A 191 12.59 -1.54 14.96
C ALA A 191 13.66 -1.05 15.95
N HIS A 192 13.31 -0.26 16.98
CA HIS A 192 14.13 -0.01 18.18
C HIS A 192 14.27 -1.26 19.10
N TYR A 193 14.15 -2.47 18.54
CA TYR A 193 14.45 -3.70 19.26
C TYR A 193 15.96 -3.94 19.17
N HIS A 194 16.67 -3.76 20.27
CA HIS A 194 18.06 -4.20 20.41
C HIS A 194 18.11 -5.47 21.26
N GLY A 195 18.60 -6.57 20.68
CA GLY A 195 18.79 -7.84 21.36
C GLY A 195 19.46 -8.84 20.44
N SER A 196 20.31 -9.70 21.00
CA SER A 196 20.87 -10.86 20.30
C SER A 196 19.76 -11.92 20.20
N PHE A 197 19.26 -12.15 18.98
CA PHE A 197 18.41 -13.31 18.67
C PHE A 197 19.24 -14.37 17.94
#